data_AF-A0A6J2K9Q1-F1
#
_entry.id   AF-A0A6J2K9Q1-F1
#
_cell.length_a   1.000
_cell.length_b   1.000
_cell.length_c   1.000
_cell.angle_alpha   90.00
_cell.angle_beta   90.00
_cell.angle_gamma   90.00
#
_symmetry.space_group_name_H-M   'P 1'
#
loop_
_entity.id
_entity.type
_entity.pdbx_description
1 polymer ?
#
loop_
_entity_poly.entity_id
_entity_poly.type
_entity_poly.pdbx_seq_one_letter_code
_entity_poly.pdbx_strand_id
1 'polypeptide(L)'
;MAGLNIAEWTADQVAEWMSGLDASVAQYVPQMRAKGLNGTRLLMLRCDDLEYLGMHIIGHQELLLEAVEHLRNFQYELLRECVQQLAVRVSVLGGALARALRQHSEARLDTQTLADVARTVQAVKPLVCWLDRWGVGAGLAESRAALLKLALEAATCAQRDRFAEQPVRTVGAAAAAAAATADYIVREAAEPVVLQPAALETVVLRQEGRPLGFAVVPSYCGHNQLAHIKFGSPAHASGAVHAGDELVQVGARCVLGWSAPAVLLQCEREARQHDLALRLRRRTARTPAAHLQPRRARLHMHAHLERTLLESPRGSILAAVNGEPEPRAPSAEAAVPGGAAADAKGAEAAAGESSDESEPLSPPASPTQLHPDRARCRTRTTLLHSF
;
A
#
# COMPACT_ATOMS: atom_id res chain seq x y z
N MET A 1 6.84 -4.78 -28.53
CA MET A 1 7.42 -3.73 -27.66
C MET A 1 7.74 -4.38 -26.32
N ALA A 2 8.89 -4.13 -25.71
CA ALA A 2 9.17 -4.67 -24.39
C ALA A 2 8.30 -3.96 -23.32
N GLY A 3 7.64 -4.74 -22.46
CA GLY A 3 7.08 -4.21 -21.21
C GLY A 3 8.22 -3.74 -20.31
N LEU A 4 7.96 -2.76 -19.44
CA LEU A 4 8.90 -2.49 -18.35
C LEU A 4 8.68 -3.57 -17.28
N ASN A 5 9.42 -4.67 -17.36
CA ASN A 5 9.35 -5.74 -16.37
C ASN A 5 10.41 -5.51 -15.29
N ILE A 6 9.98 -5.11 -14.09
CA ILE A 6 10.86 -4.79 -12.96
C ILE A 6 11.48 -6.05 -12.36
N ALA A 7 10.79 -7.20 -12.44
CA ALA A 7 11.33 -8.47 -11.93
C ALA A 7 12.59 -8.94 -12.69
N GLU A 8 12.65 -8.65 -14.00
CA GLU A 8 13.78 -8.99 -14.88
C GLU A 8 14.99 -8.07 -14.73
N TRP A 9 14.93 -7.01 -13.91
CA TRP A 9 16.05 -6.08 -13.76
C TRP A 9 17.31 -6.76 -13.20
N THR A 10 18.42 -6.55 -13.89
CA THR A 10 19.77 -6.86 -13.40
C THR A 10 20.12 -5.98 -12.19
N ALA A 11 21.10 -6.41 -11.38
CA ALA A 11 21.59 -5.60 -10.26
C ALA A 11 22.16 -4.23 -10.70
N ASP A 12 22.59 -4.12 -11.95
CA ASP A 12 23.09 -2.89 -12.57
C ASP A 12 21.95 -1.91 -12.89
N GLN A 13 20.80 -2.41 -13.38
CA GLN A 13 19.59 -1.61 -13.60
C GLN A 13 18.94 -1.18 -12.28
N VAL A 14 18.96 -2.06 -11.26
CA VAL A 14 18.55 -1.69 -9.89
C VAL A 14 19.45 -0.58 -9.34
N ALA A 15 20.77 -0.72 -9.50
CA ALA A 15 21.73 0.30 -9.08
C ALA A 15 21.54 1.65 -9.80
N GLU A 16 21.26 1.63 -11.11
CA GLU A 16 20.94 2.83 -11.89
C GLU A 16 19.65 3.50 -11.42
N TRP A 17 18.58 2.72 -11.19
CA TRP A 17 17.31 3.25 -10.66
C TRP A 17 17.48 3.83 -9.24
N MET A 18 18.17 3.12 -8.34
CA MET A 18 18.44 3.61 -6.97
C MET A 18 19.29 4.90 -6.95
N SER A 19 20.11 5.13 -7.97
CA SER A 19 20.98 6.32 -8.06
C SER A 19 20.23 7.63 -8.34
N GLY A 20 18.94 7.58 -8.71
CA GLY A 20 18.09 8.76 -8.92
C GLY A 20 16.96 8.94 -7.90
N LEU A 21 16.99 8.17 -6.81
CA LEU A 21 16.19 8.41 -5.60
C LEU A 21 16.78 9.62 -4.83
N ASP A 22 16.62 9.65 -3.51
CA ASP A 22 17.30 10.65 -2.69
C ASP A 22 18.81 10.36 -2.52
N ALA A 23 19.61 11.41 -2.31
CA ALA A 23 21.05 11.28 -2.05
C ALA A 23 21.36 10.40 -0.82
N SER A 24 20.50 10.42 0.19
CA SER A 24 20.56 9.55 1.37
C SER A 24 20.38 8.06 1.07
N VAL A 25 19.71 7.70 -0.04
CA VAL A 25 19.56 6.32 -0.52
C VAL A 25 20.65 5.95 -1.52
N ALA A 26 21.07 6.90 -2.38
CA ALA A 26 22.09 6.70 -3.40
C ALA A 26 23.45 6.22 -2.84
N GLN A 27 23.82 6.63 -1.62
CA GLN A 27 25.06 6.17 -0.96
C GLN A 27 25.16 4.63 -0.79
N TYR A 28 24.03 3.92 -0.71
CA TYR A 28 24.01 2.46 -0.53
C TYR A 28 24.17 1.69 -1.86
N VAL A 29 24.05 2.36 -3.01
CA VAL A 29 24.08 1.72 -4.34
C VAL A 29 25.27 0.76 -4.56
N PRO A 30 26.54 1.11 -4.19
CA PRO A 30 27.67 0.19 -4.35
C PRO A 30 27.50 -1.08 -3.51
N GLN A 31 26.96 -0.98 -2.31
CA GLN A 31 26.73 -2.11 -1.40
C GLN A 31 25.58 -2.99 -1.89
N MET A 32 24.49 -2.40 -2.40
CA MET A 32 23.36 -3.13 -2.97
C MET A 32 23.75 -3.90 -4.24
N ARG A 33 24.55 -3.28 -5.11
CA ARG A 33 25.11 -3.91 -6.31
C ARG A 33 26.06 -5.06 -5.95
N ALA A 34 26.97 -4.85 -4.99
CA ALA A 34 27.88 -5.89 -4.49
C ALA A 34 27.14 -7.06 -3.81
N LYS A 35 26.02 -6.80 -3.13
CA LYS A 35 25.15 -7.84 -2.54
C LYS A 35 24.16 -8.46 -3.55
N GLY A 36 24.26 -8.14 -4.85
CA GLY A 36 23.48 -8.75 -5.92
C GLY A 36 21.98 -8.50 -5.82
N LEU A 37 21.56 -7.28 -5.43
CA LEU A 37 20.15 -6.90 -5.39
C LEU A 37 19.59 -6.75 -6.81
N ASN A 38 18.92 -7.79 -7.31
CA ASN A 38 18.23 -7.79 -8.61
C ASN A 38 16.73 -7.43 -8.47
N GLY A 39 16.04 -7.27 -9.60
CA GLY A 39 14.64 -6.86 -9.67
C GLY A 39 13.67 -7.72 -8.86
N THR A 40 13.77 -9.04 -8.99
CA THR A 40 12.99 -9.98 -8.18
C THR A 40 13.22 -9.80 -6.68
N ARG A 41 14.47 -9.64 -6.22
CA ARG A 41 14.77 -9.39 -4.80
C ARG A 41 14.30 -8.00 -4.35
N LEU A 42 14.45 -6.99 -5.20
CA LEU A 42 14.00 -5.61 -4.96
C LEU A 42 12.49 -5.56 -4.68
N LEU A 43 11.68 -6.20 -5.53
CA LEU A 43 10.22 -6.27 -5.35
C LEU A 43 9.80 -7.02 -4.07
N MET A 44 10.64 -7.92 -3.54
CA MET A 44 10.37 -8.69 -2.32
C MET A 44 10.95 -8.07 -1.03
N LEU A 45 11.59 -6.88 -1.08
CA LEU A 45 12.21 -6.26 0.10
C LEU A 45 11.23 -5.94 1.23
N ARG A 46 11.62 -6.29 2.46
CA ARG A 46 10.97 -5.90 3.73
C ARG A 46 11.97 -5.15 4.60
N CYS A 47 11.51 -4.54 5.69
CA CYS A 47 12.35 -3.81 6.65
C CYS A 47 13.53 -4.66 7.13
N ASP A 48 13.27 -5.91 7.56
CA ASP A 48 14.29 -6.87 8.03
C ASP A 48 15.42 -7.10 7.02
N ASP A 49 15.09 -7.12 5.72
CA ASP A 49 16.04 -7.42 4.65
C ASP A 49 17.01 -6.25 4.43
N LEU A 50 16.58 -5.02 4.72
CA LEU A 50 17.39 -3.80 4.57
C LEU A 50 18.51 -3.70 5.61
N GLU A 51 18.27 -4.17 6.84
CA GLU A 51 19.31 -4.24 7.87
C GLU A 51 20.43 -5.21 7.43
N TYR A 52 20.08 -6.39 6.91
CA TYR A 52 21.06 -7.32 6.35
C TYR A 52 21.79 -6.75 5.13
N LEU A 53 21.11 -5.93 4.33
CA LEU A 53 21.72 -5.20 3.21
C LEU A 53 22.66 -4.06 3.68
N GLY A 54 22.59 -3.61 4.92
CA GLY A 54 23.49 -2.61 5.55
C GLY A 54 22.87 -1.23 5.76
N MET A 55 21.56 -1.10 5.53
CA MET A 55 20.80 0.13 5.71
C MET A 55 20.10 0.11 7.07
N HIS A 56 20.76 0.65 8.09
CA HIS A 56 20.27 0.65 9.48
C HIS A 56 19.55 1.95 9.89
N ILE A 57 19.52 2.97 9.03
CA ILE A 57 18.86 4.25 9.30
C ILE A 57 17.41 4.12 8.83
N ILE A 58 16.46 4.09 9.76
CA ILE A 58 15.02 3.88 9.49
C ILE A 58 14.51 4.88 8.43
N GLY A 59 14.88 6.16 8.50
CA GLY A 59 14.47 7.15 7.49
C GLY A 59 14.93 6.81 6.06
N HIS A 60 16.08 6.16 5.89
CA HIS A 60 16.55 5.70 4.58
C HIS A 60 15.83 4.40 4.16
N GLN A 61 15.47 3.54 5.13
CA GLN A 61 14.67 2.33 4.89
C GLN A 61 13.28 2.72 4.34
N GLU A 62 12.58 3.64 5.02
CA GLU A 62 11.24 4.09 4.61
C GLU A 62 11.26 4.70 3.19
N LEU A 63 12.24 5.57 2.89
CA LEU A 63 12.41 6.17 1.56
C LEU A 63 12.62 5.12 0.45
N LEU A 64 13.41 4.08 0.71
CA LEU A 64 13.60 2.99 -0.25
C LEU A 64 12.36 2.08 -0.35
N LEU A 65 11.69 1.79 0.76
CA LEU A 65 10.48 0.97 0.76
C LEU A 65 9.31 1.67 0.06
N GLU A 66 9.13 2.98 0.22
CA GLU A 66 8.14 3.77 -0.51
C GLU A 66 8.44 3.76 -2.03
N ALA A 67 9.70 3.95 -2.42
CA ALA A 67 10.12 3.87 -3.82
C ALA A 67 9.91 2.47 -4.43
N VAL A 68 10.18 1.40 -3.67
CA VAL A 68 9.87 0.01 -4.05
C VAL A 68 8.37 -0.25 -4.11
N GLU A 69 7.57 0.37 -3.25
CA GLU A 69 6.11 0.25 -3.28
C GLU A 69 5.53 0.88 -4.55
N HIS A 70 6.07 2.02 -5.02
CA HIS A 70 5.73 2.54 -6.34
C HIS A 70 6.09 1.57 -7.49
N LEU A 71 7.23 0.86 -7.39
CA LEU A 71 7.59 -0.18 -8.36
C LEU A 71 6.63 -1.38 -8.33
N ARG A 72 6.22 -1.86 -7.15
CA ARG A 72 5.22 -2.95 -7.01
C ARG A 72 3.88 -2.59 -7.61
N ASN A 73 3.34 -1.42 -7.25
CA ASN A 73 2.05 -0.97 -7.75
C ASN A 73 2.07 -0.77 -9.28
N PHE A 74 3.21 -0.39 -9.87
CA PHE A 74 3.36 -0.43 -11.33
C PHE A 74 3.46 -1.85 -11.88
N GLN A 75 4.31 -2.72 -11.31
CA GLN A 75 4.57 -4.08 -11.80
C GLN A 75 3.31 -4.95 -11.81
N TYR A 76 2.50 -4.89 -10.75
CA TYR A 76 1.39 -5.82 -10.53
C TYR A 76 0.04 -5.23 -10.93
N GLU A 77 -0.20 -3.93 -10.70
CA GLU A 77 -1.54 -3.35 -10.82
C GLU A 77 -1.78 -2.51 -12.08
N LEU A 78 -0.75 -2.16 -12.88
CA LEU A 78 -0.88 -1.36 -14.12
C LEU A 78 -1.99 -1.86 -15.06
N LEU A 79 -2.11 -3.18 -15.21
CA LEU A 79 -3.07 -3.84 -16.09
C LEU A 79 -4.30 -4.41 -15.34
N ARG A 80 -4.37 -4.21 -14.02
CA ARG A 80 -5.34 -4.87 -13.12
C ARG A 80 -6.21 -3.90 -12.31
N GLU A 81 -5.75 -2.68 -12.08
CA GLU A 81 -6.57 -1.61 -11.51
C GLU A 81 -7.33 -0.86 -12.60
N CYS A 82 -8.63 -0.70 -12.39
CA CYS A 82 -9.44 0.39 -12.93
C CYS A 82 -10.29 0.99 -11.80
N VAL A 83 -10.91 2.15 -12.04
CA VAL A 83 -11.75 2.86 -11.06
C VAL A 83 -12.87 1.95 -10.53
N GLN A 84 -13.53 1.17 -11.39
CA GLN A 84 -14.60 0.26 -11.01
C GLN A 84 -14.14 -0.79 -9.99
N GLN A 85 -13.01 -1.45 -10.23
CA GLN A 85 -12.50 -2.53 -9.35
C GLN A 85 -12.09 -1.99 -7.98
N LEU A 86 -11.51 -0.79 -7.94
CA LEU A 86 -11.14 -0.12 -6.70
C LEU A 86 -12.36 0.37 -5.91
N ALA A 87 -13.38 0.89 -6.59
CA ALA A 87 -14.65 1.25 -5.98
C ALA A 87 -15.38 0.01 -5.40
N VAL A 88 -15.45 -1.10 -6.13
CA VAL A 88 -15.98 -2.37 -5.60
C VAL A 88 -15.19 -2.86 -4.38
N ARG A 89 -13.85 -2.73 -4.37
CA ARG A 89 -13.01 -3.08 -3.21
C ARG A 89 -13.33 -2.22 -1.98
N VAL A 90 -13.52 -0.92 -2.14
CA VAL A 90 -13.91 -0.01 -1.05
C VAL A 90 -15.33 -0.31 -0.55
N SER A 91 -16.28 -0.55 -1.46
CA SER A 91 -17.67 -0.94 -1.12
C SER A 91 -17.72 -2.22 -0.29
N VAL A 92 -17.05 -3.29 -0.73
CA VAL A 92 -17.02 -4.58 -0.01
C VAL A 92 -16.40 -4.44 1.38
N LEU A 93 -15.27 -3.73 1.51
CA LEU A 93 -14.58 -3.56 2.79
C LEU A 93 -15.36 -2.65 3.75
N GLY A 94 -15.79 -1.46 3.31
CA GLY A 94 -16.60 -0.54 4.12
C GLY A 94 -17.95 -1.15 4.51
N GLY A 95 -18.60 -1.87 3.58
CA GLY A 95 -19.86 -2.57 3.82
C GLY A 95 -19.72 -3.83 4.69
N ALA A 96 -18.54 -4.45 4.79
CA ALA A 96 -18.24 -5.49 5.77
C ALA A 96 -17.99 -4.89 7.17
N LEU A 97 -17.12 -3.88 7.26
CA LEU A 97 -16.81 -3.15 8.50
C LEU A 97 -18.08 -2.55 9.13
N ALA A 98 -18.94 -1.91 8.33
CA ALA A 98 -20.23 -1.37 8.76
C ALA A 98 -21.31 -2.42 9.05
N ARG A 99 -21.08 -3.71 8.75
CA ARG A 99 -21.92 -4.82 9.24
C ARG A 99 -21.41 -5.34 10.59
N ALA A 100 -20.09 -5.56 10.72
CA ALA A 100 -19.46 -5.95 11.97
C ALA A 100 -19.77 -4.93 13.08
N LEU A 101 -19.54 -3.63 12.82
CA LEU A 101 -19.80 -2.54 13.77
C LEU A 101 -21.29 -2.33 14.13
N ARG A 102 -22.23 -2.90 13.36
CA ARG A 102 -23.67 -2.92 13.71
C ARG A 102 -24.06 -4.11 14.58
N GLN A 103 -23.24 -5.17 14.62
CA GLN A 103 -23.41 -6.35 15.46
C GLN A 103 -22.53 -6.30 16.72
N HIS A 104 -21.63 -5.33 16.80
CA HIS A 104 -20.68 -5.12 17.89
C HIS A 104 -21.39 -4.67 19.17
N SER A 105 -21.34 -5.48 20.23
CA SER A 105 -21.92 -5.17 21.54
C SER A 105 -21.08 -4.17 22.34
N GLU A 106 -19.77 -4.14 22.11
CA GLU A 106 -18.82 -3.35 22.87
C GLU A 106 -18.83 -1.88 22.48
N ALA A 107 -18.53 -1.00 23.44
CA ALA A 107 -18.36 0.43 23.18
C ALA A 107 -16.97 0.79 22.59
N ARG A 108 -16.06 -0.20 22.47
CA ARG A 108 -14.65 -0.04 22.07
C ARG A 108 -14.33 -0.83 20.80
N LEU A 109 -13.34 -0.34 20.06
CA LEU A 109 -12.83 -1.02 18.87
C LEU A 109 -11.82 -2.09 19.28
N ASP A 110 -12.04 -3.34 18.87
CA ASP A 110 -11.09 -4.43 19.12
C ASP A 110 -9.95 -4.43 18.08
N THR A 111 -8.91 -5.23 18.30
CA THR A 111 -7.75 -5.30 17.40
C THR A 111 -8.13 -5.74 15.97
N GLN A 112 -9.13 -6.62 15.80
CA GLN A 112 -9.60 -7.03 14.47
C GLN A 112 -10.33 -5.87 13.77
N THR A 113 -11.24 -5.18 14.48
CA THR A 113 -11.91 -3.98 13.95
C THR A 113 -10.92 -2.89 13.56
N LEU A 114 -9.89 -2.64 14.38
CA LEU A 114 -8.84 -1.66 14.05
C LEU A 114 -8.04 -2.06 12.80
N ALA A 115 -7.76 -3.35 12.60
CA ALA A 115 -7.19 -3.85 11.36
C ALA A 115 -8.13 -3.66 10.16
N ASP A 116 -9.44 -3.81 10.35
CA ASP A 116 -10.44 -3.66 9.28
C ASP A 116 -10.70 -2.20 8.90
N VAL A 117 -10.60 -1.27 9.85
CA VAL A 117 -10.49 0.17 9.56
C VAL A 117 -9.25 0.43 8.72
N ALA A 118 -8.08 -0.07 9.13
CA ALA A 118 -6.84 0.13 8.37
C ALA A 118 -6.92 -0.45 6.95
N ARG A 119 -7.46 -1.66 6.78
CA ARG A 119 -7.70 -2.29 5.46
C ARG A 119 -8.66 -1.46 4.59
N THR A 120 -9.71 -0.90 5.17
CA THR A 120 -10.69 -0.05 4.46
C THR A 120 -10.04 1.27 4.02
N VAL A 121 -9.33 1.95 4.91
CA VAL A 121 -8.61 3.21 4.64
C VAL A 121 -7.53 3.00 3.56
N GLN A 122 -6.76 1.91 3.64
CA GLN A 122 -5.77 1.56 2.62
C GLN A 122 -6.39 1.29 1.25
N ALA A 123 -7.62 0.75 1.17
CA ALA A 123 -8.32 0.56 -0.09
C ALA A 123 -8.86 1.88 -0.69
N VAL A 124 -9.16 2.89 0.13
CA VAL A 124 -9.61 4.20 -0.34
C VAL A 124 -8.47 4.96 -1.04
N LYS A 125 -7.22 4.86 -0.56
CA LYS A 125 -6.09 5.61 -1.13
C LYS A 125 -5.91 5.39 -2.65
N PRO A 126 -5.77 4.16 -3.18
CA PRO A 126 -5.71 3.93 -4.63
C PRO A 126 -6.90 4.50 -5.41
N LEU A 127 -8.13 4.31 -4.91
CA LEU A 127 -9.34 4.87 -5.56
C LEU A 127 -9.26 6.40 -5.67
N VAL A 128 -8.83 7.08 -4.62
CA VAL A 128 -8.59 8.53 -4.62
C VAL A 128 -7.48 8.92 -5.60
N CYS A 129 -6.36 8.19 -5.67
CA CYS A 129 -5.30 8.43 -6.66
C CYS A 129 -5.82 8.34 -8.10
N TRP A 130 -6.72 7.39 -8.36
CA TRP A 130 -7.34 7.20 -9.66
C TRP A 130 -8.35 8.29 -10.00
N LEU A 131 -9.18 8.72 -9.06
CA LEU A 131 -10.11 9.84 -9.27
C LEU A 131 -9.37 11.18 -9.48
N ASP A 132 -8.28 11.42 -8.74
CA ASP A 132 -7.43 12.62 -8.87
C ASP A 132 -6.82 12.74 -10.28
N ARG A 133 -6.23 11.66 -10.81
CA ARG A 133 -5.69 11.57 -12.18
C ARG A 133 -6.69 11.95 -13.28
N TRP A 134 -7.99 11.81 -13.04
CA TRP A 134 -8.98 11.75 -14.11
C TRP A 134 -9.64 13.10 -14.43
N GLY A 135 -9.61 14.07 -13.52
CA GLY A 135 -10.25 15.39 -13.73
C GLY A 135 -11.74 15.27 -14.07
N VAL A 136 -12.39 14.23 -13.57
CA VAL A 136 -13.77 13.84 -13.91
C VAL A 136 -14.79 14.87 -13.42
N GLY A 137 -15.97 14.87 -14.06
CA GLY A 137 -17.07 15.80 -13.79
C GLY A 137 -17.45 15.89 -12.31
N ALA A 138 -17.96 17.05 -11.90
CA ALA A 138 -18.03 17.52 -10.51
C ALA A 138 -18.39 16.46 -9.46
N GLY A 139 -19.45 15.66 -9.67
CA GLY A 139 -19.89 14.62 -8.74
C GLY A 139 -18.82 13.55 -8.40
N LEU A 140 -17.86 13.27 -9.28
CA LEU A 140 -16.74 12.37 -9.01
C LEU A 140 -15.58 13.07 -8.25
N ALA A 141 -15.41 14.38 -8.43
CA ALA A 141 -14.51 15.18 -7.59
C ALA A 141 -15.08 15.35 -6.17
N GLU A 142 -16.39 15.55 -6.04
CA GLU A 142 -17.11 15.50 -4.76
C GLU A 142 -17.01 14.13 -4.11
N SER A 143 -17.20 13.04 -4.87
CA SER A 143 -17.03 11.66 -4.38
C SER A 143 -15.60 11.39 -3.87
N ARG A 144 -14.57 11.89 -4.56
CA ARG A 144 -13.18 11.84 -4.10
C ARG A 144 -13.00 12.57 -2.76
N ALA A 145 -13.52 13.80 -2.64
CA ALA A 145 -13.41 14.60 -1.42
C ALA A 145 -14.16 13.95 -0.24
N ALA A 146 -15.34 13.38 -0.49
CA ALA A 146 -16.11 12.61 0.48
C ALA A 146 -15.34 11.37 0.95
N LEU A 147 -14.80 10.56 0.03
CA LEU A 147 -14.00 9.37 0.37
C LEU A 147 -12.77 9.72 1.22
N LEU A 148 -12.03 10.79 0.88
CA LEU A 148 -10.90 11.28 1.67
C LEU A 148 -11.33 11.67 3.10
N LYS A 149 -12.39 12.48 3.22
CA LYS A 149 -12.93 12.89 4.52
C LYS A 149 -13.33 11.68 5.36
N LEU A 150 -14.09 10.75 4.79
CA LEU A 150 -14.62 9.58 5.50
C LEU A 150 -13.52 8.60 5.92
N ALA A 151 -12.48 8.42 5.09
CA ALA A 151 -11.31 7.63 5.46
C ALA A 151 -10.51 8.27 6.60
N LEU A 152 -10.32 9.59 6.57
CA LEU A 152 -9.64 10.33 7.64
C LEU A 152 -10.46 10.34 8.94
N GLU A 153 -11.77 10.49 8.85
CA GLU A 153 -12.71 10.44 9.98
C GLU A 153 -12.70 9.06 10.65
N ALA A 154 -12.78 7.98 9.85
CA ALA A 154 -12.66 6.61 10.36
C ALA A 154 -11.27 6.35 10.99
N ALA A 155 -10.18 6.77 10.34
CA ALA A 155 -8.83 6.57 10.85
C ALA A 155 -8.56 7.33 12.16
N THR A 156 -8.93 8.62 12.22
CA THR A 156 -8.70 9.46 13.41
C THR A 156 -9.62 9.08 14.57
N CYS A 157 -10.87 8.68 14.30
CA CYS A 157 -11.76 8.14 15.31
C CYS A 157 -11.22 6.81 15.88
N ALA A 158 -10.80 5.90 15.01
CA ALA A 158 -10.22 4.60 15.41
C ALA A 158 -8.89 4.74 16.17
N GLN A 159 -8.05 5.71 15.81
CA GLN A 159 -6.80 6.01 16.53
C GLN A 159 -7.06 6.60 17.93
N ARG A 160 -8.17 7.34 18.09
CA ARG A 160 -8.56 7.94 19.39
C ARG A 160 -9.25 6.93 20.31
N ASP A 161 -10.07 6.03 19.77
CA ASP A 161 -10.86 5.00 20.50
C ASP A 161 -11.45 5.54 21.81
N ARG A 162 -10.86 5.22 22.97
CA ARG A 162 -11.21 5.72 24.32
C ARG A 162 -11.29 7.26 24.47
N PHE A 163 -10.75 8.03 23.54
CA PHE A 163 -10.78 9.49 23.48
C PHE A 163 -11.68 10.05 22.35
N ALA A 164 -12.48 9.20 21.71
CA ALA A 164 -13.51 9.59 20.76
C ALA A 164 -14.91 9.36 21.36
N GLU A 165 -15.88 10.17 20.94
CA GLU A 165 -17.27 9.93 21.30
C GLU A 165 -17.84 8.81 20.42
N GLN A 166 -18.38 7.77 21.07
CA GLN A 166 -19.07 6.63 20.43
C GLN A 166 -18.31 6.02 19.23
N PRO A 167 -17.03 5.62 19.38
CA PRO A 167 -16.15 5.32 18.24
C PRO A 167 -16.69 4.25 17.30
N VAL A 168 -17.31 3.21 17.84
CA VAL A 168 -17.97 2.12 17.10
C VAL A 168 -19.05 2.64 16.14
N ARG A 169 -19.84 3.64 16.56
CA ARG A 169 -20.88 4.27 15.73
C ARG A 169 -20.28 5.20 14.68
N THR A 170 -19.33 6.05 15.07
CA THR A 170 -18.69 7.03 14.18
C THR A 170 -17.91 6.33 13.05
N VAL A 171 -17.08 5.34 13.39
CA VAL A 171 -16.39 4.51 12.40
C VAL A 171 -17.38 3.70 11.55
N GLY A 172 -18.45 3.16 12.14
CA GLY A 172 -19.47 2.40 11.42
C GLY A 172 -20.24 3.24 10.40
N ALA A 173 -20.59 4.48 10.77
CA ALA A 173 -21.23 5.44 9.88
C ALA A 173 -20.27 5.89 8.75
N ALA A 174 -19.01 6.20 9.07
CA ALA A 174 -18.00 6.58 8.09
C ALA A 174 -17.74 5.45 7.07
N ALA A 175 -17.63 4.19 7.53
CA ALA A 175 -17.47 3.02 6.69
C ALA A 175 -18.70 2.74 5.80
N ALA A 176 -19.92 2.92 6.33
CA ALA A 176 -21.16 2.79 5.56
C ALA A 176 -21.28 3.87 4.47
N ALA A 177 -20.96 5.11 4.81
CA ALA A 177 -20.95 6.23 3.87
C ALA A 177 -19.88 6.04 2.77
N ALA A 178 -18.66 5.61 3.14
CA ALA A 178 -17.59 5.35 2.18
C ALA A 178 -17.97 4.24 1.19
N ALA A 179 -18.64 3.18 1.66
CA ALA A 179 -19.18 2.14 0.79
C ALA A 179 -20.29 2.68 -0.13
N ALA A 180 -21.22 3.48 0.38
CA ALA A 180 -22.28 4.10 -0.43
C ALA A 180 -21.74 5.06 -1.51
N THR A 181 -20.69 5.83 -1.21
CA THR A 181 -19.98 6.68 -2.19
C THR A 181 -19.24 5.83 -3.22
N ALA A 182 -18.64 4.71 -2.82
CA ALA A 182 -18.00 3.78 -3.75
C ALA A 182 -19.03 3.09 -4.69
N ASP A 183 -20.18 2.65 -4.15
CA ASP A 183 -21.29 2.15 -4.95
C ASP A 183 -21.87 3.21 -5.89
N TYR A 184 -21.81 4.49 -5.52
CA TYR A 184 -22.22 5.60 -6.37
C TYR A 184 -21.25 5.78 -7.54
N ILE A 185 -19.93 5.76 -7.30
CA ILE A 185 -18.89 5.76 -8.35
C ILE A 185 -19.08 4.59 -9.34
N VAL A 186 -19.47 3.39 -8.86
CA VAL A 186 -19.76 2.23 -9.73
C VAL A 186 -21.05 2.41 -10.55
N ARG A 187 -22.02 3.19 -10.07
CA ARG A 187 -23.29 3.47 -10.78
C ARG A 187 -23.17 4.60 -11.81
N GLU A 188 -22.39 5.63 -11.51
CA GLU A 188 -22.03 6.71 -12.44
C GLU A 188 -20.97 6.27 -13.49
N ALA A 189 -20.50 5.03 -13.43
CA ALA A 189 -19.54 4.42 -14.36
C ALA A 189 -20.10 4.15 -15.77
N ALA A 190 -21.01 5.00 -16.27
CA ALA A 190 -21.55 4.93 -17.62
C ALA A 190 -20.50 5.27 -18.69
N GLU A 191 -19.49 6.08 -18.33
CA GLU A 191 -18.36 6.41 -19.20
C GLU A 191 -17.45 5.18 -19.43
N PRO A 192 -17.25 4.72 -20.69
CA PRO A 192 -16.43 3.54 -21.00
C PRO A 192 -14.98 3.62 -20.53
N VAL A 193 -14.50 4.83 -20.20
CA VAL A 193 -13.19 5.07 -19.60
C VAL A 193 -13.11 4.35 -18.23
N VAL A 194 -14.14 4.46 -17.38
CA VAL A 194 -14.18 4.00 -15.96
C VAL A 194 -13.89 2.50 -15.80
N LEU A 195 -14.15 1.73 -16.86
CA LEU A 195 -13.98 0.29 -16.95
C LEU A 195 -12.58 -0.14 -17.43
N GLN A 196 -11.76 0.77 -17.97
CA GLN A 196 -10.49 0.44 -18.61
C GLN A 196 -9.29 0.63 -17.66
N PRO A 197 -8.36 -0.35 -17.58
CA PRO A 197 -7.05 -0.16 -16.95
C PRO A 197 -6.22 0.94 -17.64
N ALA A 198 -5.12 1.34 -17.03
CA ALA A 198 -4.29 2.43 -17.55
C ALA A 198 -3.47 2.00 -18.77
N ALA A 199 -3.43 2.84 -19.80
CA ALA A 199 -2.56 2.64 -20.95
C ALA A 199 -1.12 3.13 -20.65
N LEU A 200 -0.13 2.51 -21.28
CA LEU A 200 1.27 2.89 -21.21
C LEU A 200 1.77 3.25 -22.61
N GLU A 201 1.99 4.54 -22.87
CA GLU A 201 2.34 5.07 -24.19
C GLU A 201 3.72 5.72 -24.17
N THR A 202 4.53 5.49 -25.21
CA THR A 202 5.84 6.17 -25.37
C THR A 202 5.69 7.35 -26.32
N VAL A 203 6.04 8.54 -25.86
CA VAL A 203 6.15 9.76 -26.65
C VAL A 203 7.62 10.05 -26.91
N VAL A 204 7.95 10.63 -28.07
CA VAL A 204 9.27 11.19 -28.36
C VAL A 204 9.09 12.69 -28.66
N LEU A 205 9.73 13.54 -27.86
CA LEU A 205 9.67 15.00 -28.00
C LEU A 205 10.96 15.53 -28.63
N ARG A 206 10.84 16.13 -29.83
CA ARG A 206 11.93 16.82 -30.52
C ARG A 206 12.26 18.14 -29.82
N GLN A 207 13.38 18.16 -29.11
CA GLN A 207 13.73 19.31 -28.27
C GLN A 207 14.42 20.43 -29.06
N GLU A 208 15.26 20.11 -30.06
CA GLU A 208 15.93 21.10 -30.92
C GLU A 208 16.70 22.20 -30.16
N GLY A 209 17.23 21.89 -28.97
CA GLY A 209 17.88 22.86 -28.07
C GLY A 209 16.93 23.82 -27.34
N ARG A 210 15.61 23.68 -27.53
CA ARG A 210 14.57 24.43 -26.81
C ARG A 210 14.38 23.84 -25.40
N PRO A 211 13.87 24.61 -24.42
CA PRO A 211 13.54 24.09 -23.10
C PRO A 211 12.33 23.15 -23.14
N LEU A 212 12.35 22.12 -22.27
CA LEU A 212 11.34 21.06 -22.11
C LEU A 212 9.88 21.55 -22.23
N GLY A 213 9.59 22.69 -21.59
CA GLY A 213 8.30 23.36 -21.70
C GLY A 213 7.19 22.77 -20.85
N PHE A 214 7.50 21.89 -19.89
CA PHE A 214 6.59 21.40 -18.86
C PHE A 214 7.25 21.49 -17.49
N ALA A 215 6.46 21.39 -16.43
CA ALA A 215 6.90 21.08 -15.08
C ALA A 215 6.59 19.61 -14.74
N VAL A 216 7.33 19.05 -13.79
CA VAL A 216 6.97 17.80 -13.12
C VAL A 216 6.52 18.15 -11.71
N VAL A 217 5.37 17.62 -11.30
CA VAL A 217 4.81 17.78 -9.96
C VAL A 217 4.48 16.41 -9.35
N PRO A 218 4.67 16.19 -8.04
CA PRO A 218 4.16 14.99 -7.40
C PRO A 218 2.63 15.03 -7.33
N SER A 219 1.99 13.93 -7.67
CA SER A 219 0.57 13.69 -7.38
C SER A 219 0.33 13.49 -5.88
N TYR A 220 -0.95 13.48 -5.46
CA TYR A 220 -1.34 13.12 -4.09
C TYR A 220 -0.83 11.73 -3.64
N CYS A 221 -0.41 10.87 -4.58
CA CYS A 221 0.05 9.52 -4.33
C CYS A 221 1.49 9.28 -4.82
N GLY A 222 2.38 10.27 -4.72
CA GLY A 222 3.83 10.15 -4.96
C GLY A 222 4.27 9.98 -6.43
N HIS A 223 3.36 9.57 -7.33
CA HIS A 223 3.65 9.46 -8.77
C HIS A 223 3.95 10.85 -9.36
N ASN A 224 5.01 10.95 -10.16
CA ASN A 224 5.37 12.16 -10.89
C ASN A 224 4.42 12.40 -12.07
N GLN A 225 3.77 13.56 -12.10
CA GLN A 225 2.84 13.99 -13.15
C GLN A 225 3.37 15.20 -13.92
N LEU A 226 3.00 15.29 -15.20
CA LEU A 226 3.30 16.44 -16.05
C LEU A 226 2.30 17.57 -15.81
N ALA A 227 2.80 18.80 -15.71
CA ALA A 227 2.03 20.01 -15.44
C ALA A 227 2.58 21.22 -16.21
N HIS A 228 1.83 22.35 -16.18
CA HIS A 228 2.26 23.65 -16.71
C HIS A 228 2.90 23.61 -18.12
N ILE A 229 2.25 22.89 -19.06
CA ILE A 229 2.71 22.78 -20.44
C ILE A 229 2.64 24.16 -21.11
N LYS A 230 3.81 24.73 -21.41
CA LYS A 230 3.95 26.06 -22.01
C LYS A 230 3.56 26.03 -23.48
N PHE A 231 2.71 26.96 -23.90
CA PHE A 231 2.36 27.16 -25.31
C PHE A 231 3.62 27.35 -26.18
N GLY A 232 3.62 26.79 -27.39
CA GLY A 232 4.76 26.86 -28.32
C GLY A 232 6.00 26.02 -27.93
N SER A 233 5.97 25.25 -26.83
CA SER A 233 7.06 24.34 -26.45
C SER A 233 7.08 23.03 -27.27
N PRO A 234 8.18 22.26 -27.26
CA PRO A 234 8.22 20.90 -27.82
C PRO A 234 7.10 19.99 -27.31
N ALA A 235 6.79 20.04 -26.01
CA ALA A 235 5.73 19.25 -25.41
C ALA A 235 4.34 19.65 -25.95
N HIS A 236 4.07 20.96 -26.06
CA HIS A 236 2.83 21.47 -26.65
C HIS A 236 2.71 21.14 -28.15
N ALA A 237 3.75 21.42 -28.93
CA ALA A 237 3.81 21.19 -30.37
C ALA A 237 3.64 19.72 -30.77
N SER A 238 3.95 18.78 -29.86
CA SER A 238 3.74 17.35 -30.10
C SER A 238 2.28 16.91 -30.22
N GLY A 239 1.33 17.65 -29.61
CA GLY A 239 -0.06 17.19 -29.44
C GLY A 239 -0.23 15.85 -28.68
N ALA A 240 0.87 15.33 -28.12
CA ALA A 240 0.93 14.03 -27.48
C ALA A 240 0.85 14.15 -25.96
N VAL A 241 1.52 15.13 -25.36
CA VAL A 241 1.67 15.28 -23.91
C VAL A 241 0.62 16.21 -23.30
N HIS A 242 0.03 15.80 -22.18
CA HIS A 242 -1.02 16.55 -21.49
C HIS A 242 -0.73 16.69 -19.99
N ALA A 243 -1.36 17.69 -19.35
CA ALA A 243 -1.32 17.80 -17.90
C ALA A 243 -2.03 16.59 -17.25
N GLY A 244 -1.46 16.08 -16.15
CA GLY A 244 -1.92 14.87 -15.45
C GLY A 244 -1.41 13.54 -16.03
N ASP A 245 -0.66 13.55 -17.14
CA ASP A 245 0.01 12.34 -17.66
C ASP A 245 1.16 11.95 -16.70
N GLU A 246 1.24 10.68 -16.29
CA GLU A 246 2.19 10.19 -15.28
C GLU A 246 3.49 9.67 -15.89
N LEU A 247 4.65 10.10 -15.38
CA LEU A 247 5.98 9.67 -15.83
C LEU A 247 6.37 8.31 -15.25
N VAL A 248 6.67 7.36 -16.13
CA VAL A 248 7.13 6.00 -15.79
C VAL A 248 8.60 5.81 -16.19
N GLN A 249 8.97 6.26 -17.40
CA GLN A 249 10.36 6.24 -17.87
C GLN A 249 10.74 7.56 -18.57
N VAL A 250 12.02 7.90 -18.49
CA VAL A 250 12.67 8.99 -19.22
C VAL A 250 13.90 8.40 -19.90
N GLY A 251 13.96 8.46 -21.23
CA GLY A 251 14.93 7.68 -21.99
C GLY A 251 14.77 6.19 -21.73
N ALA A 252 15.88 5.52 -21.42
CA ALA A 252 15.88 4.13 -20.95
C ALA A 252 15.49 3.98 -19.47
N ARG A 253 15.62 5.03 -18.65
CA ARG A 253 15.56 4.94 -17.18
C ARG A 253 14.13 4.91 -16.64
N CYS A 254 13.87 4.04 -15.67
CA CYS A 254 12.66 4.12 -14.87
C CYS A 254 12.77 5.25 -13.84
N VAL A 255 11.71 6.05 -13.68
CA VAL A 255 11.66 7.22 -12.78
C VAL A 255 10.54 7.12 -11.73
N LEU A 256 10.01 5.91 -11.53
CA LEU A 256 9.06 5.61 -10.45
C LEU A 256 9.77 5.72 -9.10
N GLY A 257 9.14 6.36 -8.11
CA GLY A 257 9.73 6.62 -6.79
C GLY A 257 10.84 7.68 -6.75
N TRP A 258 11.22 8.27 -7.89
CA TRP A 258 12.18 9.38 -7.94
C TRP A 258 11.52 10.70 -7.52
N SER A 259 12.28 11.63 -6.96
CA SER A 259 11.77 12.97 -6.64
C SER A 259 11.56 13.82 -7.91
N ALA A 260 10.53 14.66 -7.96
CA ALA A 260 10.23 15.51 -9.13
C ALA A 260 11.44 16.33 -9.65
N PRO A 261 12.33 16.90 -8.79
CA PRO A 261 13.56 17.53 -9.25
C PRO A 261 14.55 16.57 -9.92
N ALA A 262 14.69 15.33 -9.42
CA ALA A 262 15.56 14.31 -10.04
C ALA A 262 15.02 13.87 -11.41
N VAL A 263 13.69 13.76 -11.55
CA VAL A 263 13.04 13.45 -12.82
C VAL A 263 13.22 14.60 -13.83
N LEU A 264 13.04 15.86 -13.42
CA LEU A 264 13.34 17.02 -14.27
C LEU A 264 14.79 17.04 -14.73
N LEU A 265 15.74 16.81 -13.81
CA LEU A 265 17.17 16.73 -14.13
C LEU A 265 17.49 15.61 -15.12
N GLN A 266 16.81 14.45 -15.04
CA GLN A 266 16.96 13.38 -16.03
C GLN A 266 16.35 13.76 -17.38
N CYS A 267 15.18 14.40 -17.42
CA CYS A 267 14.59 14.93 -18.65
C CYS A 267 15.52 15.93 -19.34
N GLU A 268 16.15 16.84 -18.59
CA GLU A 268 17.12 17.78 -19.13
C GLU A 268 18.41 17.10 -19.63
N ARG A 269 18.89 16.06 -18.96
CA ARG A 269 20.08 15.31 -19.40
C ARG A 269 19.82 14.59 -20.73
N GLU A 270 18.70 13.88 -20.81
CA GLU A 270 18.28 13.16 -22.02
C GLU A 270 18.09 14.13 -23.20
N ALA A 271 17.36 15.25 -22.97
CA ALA A 271 17.06 16.28 -23.95
C ALA A 271 18.28 17.03 -24.52
N ARG A 272 19.44 16.96 -23.87
CA ARG A 272 20.71 17.54 -24.35
C ARG A 272 21.49 16.58 -25.25
N GLN A 273 21.17 15.29 -25.23
CA GLN A 273 21.87 14.24 -25.97
C GLN A 273 21.03 13.69 -27.14
N HIS A 274 19.73 13.53 -26.93
CA HIS A 274 18.80 12.86 -27.84
C HIS A 274 17.42 13.54 -27.88
N ASP A 275 16.57 13.12 -28.81
CA ASP A 275 15.13 13.41 -28.72
C ASP A 275 14.57 12.79 -27.42
N LEU A 276 13.80 13.57 -26.66
CA LEU A 276 13.38 13.18 -25.31
C LEU A 276 12.26 12.12 -25.38
N ALA A 277 12.62 10.86 -25.16
CA ALA A 277 11.66 9.78 -25.00
C ALA A 277 11.05 9.79 -23.59
N LEU A 278 9.71 9.86 -23.50
CA LEU A 278 8.94 9.78 -22.25
C LEU A 278 7.97 8.62 -22.34
N ARG A 279 7.99 7.70 -21.36
CA ARG A 279 6.97 6.65 -21.23
C ARG A 279 5.96 7.06 -20.17
N LEU A 280 4.70 7.19 -20.58
CA LEU A 280 3.64 7.82 -19.82
C LEU A 280 2.51 6.84 -19.50
N ARG A 281 2.10 6.78 -18.23
CA ARG A 281 0.85 6.11 -17.82
C ARG A 281 -0.31 7.08 -18.04
N ARG A 282 -1.34 6.64 -18.76
CA ARG A 282 -2.37 7.51 -19.36
C ARG A 282 -3.80 7.12 -19.03
N ARG A 283 -4.64 8.16 -19.02
CA ARG A 283 -6.11 8.10 -19.10
C ARG A 283 -6.53 7.43 -20.42
N THR A 284 -7.31 6.36 -20.34
CA THR A 284 -7.76 5.54 -21.48
C THR A 284 -8.94 6.16 -22.22
N ALA A 285 -8.73 7.37 -22.76
CA ALA A 285 -9.70 8.12 -23.57
C ALA A 285 -9.28 8.29 -25.05
N ARG A 286 -8.22 7.59 -25.50
CA ARG A 286 -7.84 7.48 -26.91
C ARG A 286 -8.15 6.09 -27.45
N THR A 287 -9.40 5.87 -27.84
CA THR A 287 -9.68 5.01 -29.00
C THR A 287 -9.16 5.72 -30.25
N PRO A 288 -8.09 5.26 -30.93
CA PRO A 288 -8.05 5.46 -32.38
C PRO A 288 -9.31 4.83 -32.97
N ALA A 289 -9.91 5.44 -33.99
CA ALA A 289 -11.15 4.96 -34.61
C ALA A 289 -10.90 3.71 -35.47
N ALA A 290 -10.59 2.58 -34.82
CA ALA A 290 -10.17 1.33 -35.45
C ALA A 290 -10.72 0.10 -34.70
N HIS A 291 -11.95 -0.30 -35.07
CA HIS A 291 -12.50 -1.65 -34.92
C HIS A 291 -12.36 -2.38 -33.56
N LEU A 292 -13.12 -1.98 -32.54
CA LEU A 292 -13.64 -2.97 -31.59
C LEU A 292 -14.76 -3.79 -32.28
N GLN A 293 -14.48 -5.05 -32.62
CA GLN A 293 -15.56 -6.01 -32.82
C GLN A 293 -16.10 -6.45 -31.44
N PRO A 294 -17.40 -6.35 -31.17
CA PRO A 294 -17.97 -6.67 -29.85
C PRO A 294 -18.05 -8.18 -29.64
N ARG A 295 -16.96 -8.79 -29.15
CA ARG A 295 -17.00 -10.16 -28.59
C ARG A 295 -17.89 -10.16 -27.35
N ARG A 296 -19.12 -10.64 -27.50
CA ARG A 296 -20.11 -10.84 -26.43
C ARG A 296 -19.63 -11.90 -25.42
N ALA A 297 -18.77 -11.52 -24.49
CA ALA A 297 -18.48 -12.31 -23.30
C ALA A 297 -19.72 -12.30 -22.39
N ARG A 298 -20.31 -13.48 -22.12
CA ARG A 298 -21.41 -13.60 -21.15
C ARG A 298 -20.85 -13.48 -19.74
N LEU A 299 -21.30 -12.47 -19.00
CA LEU A 299 -20.90 -12.27 -17.60
C LEU A 299 -21.59 -13.30 -16.69
N HIS A 300 -20.86 -14.35 -16.33
CA HIS A 300 -21.18 -15.25 -15.23
C HIS A 300 -20.06 -15.17 -14.18
N MET A 301 -20.07 -14.11 -13.37
CA MET A 301 -19.06 -13.84 -12.33
C MET A 301 -19.69 -13.36 -11.01
N HIS A 302 -20.70 -14.10 -10.54
CA HIS A 302 -21.18 -14.06 -9.15
C HIS A 302 -21.11 -15.47 -8.55
N ALA A 303 -19.92 -15.85 -8.06
CA ALA A 303 -19.66 -17.07 -7.30
C ALA A 303 -18.23 -17.09 -6.70
N HIS A 304 -17.24 -16.64 -7.47
CA HIS A 304 -15.84 -16.99 -7.17
C HIS A 304 -15.07 -16.00 -6.27
N LEU A 305 -15.57 -14.78 -6.09
CA LEU A 305 -14.90 -13.72 -5.31
C LEU A 305 -15.05 -13.87 -3.79
N GLU A 306 -16.07 -14.57 -3.31
CA GLU A 306 -16.27 -14.77 -1.87
C GLU A 306 -15.27 -15.76 -1.26
N ARG A 307 -14.78 -16.75 -2.03
CA ARG A 307 -13.81 -17.74 -1.54
C ARG A 307 -12.40 -17.16 -1.34
N THR A 308 -11.91 -16.33 -2.26
CA THR A 308 -10.52 -15.81 -2.22
C THR A 308 -10.31 -14.61 -1.29
N LEU A 309 -11.36 -14.09 -0.63
CA LEU A 309 -11.26 -12.96 0.31
C LEU A 309 -11.35 -13.37 1.80
N LEU A 310 -11.55 -14.66 2.09
CA LEU A 310 -11.75 -15.19 3.45
C LEU A 310 -10.59 -16.05 3.98
N GLU A 311 -9.66 -16.48 3.13
CA GLU A 311 -8.52 -17.30 3.55
C GLU A 311 -7.34 -16.43 4.05
N SER A 312 -7.16 -16.39 5.37
CA SER A 312 -5.94 -15.87 6.02
C SER A 312 -4.93 -17.02 6.20
N PRO A 313 -3.64 -16.86 5.82
CA PRO A 313 -2.66 -17.96 5.80
C PRO A 313 -2.10 -18.26 7.20
N ARG A 314 -2.94 -18.76 8.12
CA ARG A 314 -2.55 -19.26 9.46
C ARG A 314 -3.39 -20.48 9.87
N GLY A 315 -2.95 -21.67 9.47
CA GLY A 315 -3.67 -22.91 9.81
C GLY A 315 -3.09 -24.22 9.29
N SER A 316 -1.76 -24.39 9.21
CA SER A 316 -1.17 -25.66 8.75
C SER A 316 0.18 -26.02 9.39
N ILE A 317 0.30 -25.85 10.71
CA ILE A 317 1.35 -26.48 11.53
C ILE A 317 0.73 -26.95 12.85
N LEU A 318 -0.06 -28.04 12.81
CA LEU A 318 -0.43 -28.84 14.01
C LEU A 318 -1.14 -30.19 13.66
N ALA A 319 -1.01 -30.68 12.42
CA ALA A 319 -1.70 -31.90 11.95
C ALA A 319 -0.71 -32.95 11.42
N ALA A 320 0.30 -33.29 12.23
CA ALA A 320 1.37 -34.24 11.84
C ALA A 320 1.89 -35.13 13.00
N VAL A 321 1.20 -35.18 14.14
CA VAL A 321 1.43 -36.15 15.22
C VAL A 321 0.07 -36.64 15.74
N ASN A 322 -0.37 -37.78 15.21
CA ASN A 322 -1.33 -38.74 15.78
C ASN A 322 -1.74 -39.72 14.66
N GLY A 323 -0.84 -40.65 14.33
CA GLY A 323 -1.18 -41.82 13.53
C GLY A 323 -1.56 -42.96 14.47
N GLU A 324 -2.83 -43.31 14.55
CA GLU A 324 -3.28 -44.50 15.28
C GLU A 324 -2.83 -45.78 14.53
N PRO A 325 -2.25 -46.77 15.21
CA PRO A 325 -1.87 -48.04 14.58
C PRO A 325 -3.04 -49.04 14.55
N GLU A 326 -3.26 -49.69 13.40
CA GLU A 326 -4.17 -50.85 13.32
C GLU A 326 -3.67 -52.04 14.17
N PRO A 327 -4.59 -52.86 14.70
CA PRO A 327 -4.26 -53.95 15.62
C PRO A 327 -3.61 -55.15 14.92
N ARG A 328 -2.61 -55.75 15.57
CA ARG A 328 -2.14 -57.11 15.28
C ARG A 328 -2.49 -58.08 16.41
N ALA A 329 -2.77 -59.31 16.04
CA ALA A 329 -3.15 -60.40 16.94
C ALA A 329 -2.01 -60.78 17.93
N PRO A 330 -2.36 -61.40 19.08
CA PRO A 330 -1.45 -61.47 20.24
C PRO A 330 -0.44 -62.62 20.17
N SER A 331 0.60 -62.49 20.99
CA SER A 331 1.41 -63.59 21.53
C SER A 331 1.84 -63.19 22.95
N ALA A 332 1.98 -64.16 23.85
CA ALA A 332 2.06 -63.92 25.30
C ALA A 332 3.50 -63.92 25.84
N GLU A 333 3.71 -63.27 27.01
CA GLU A 333 4.28 -63.88 28.23
C GLU A 333 4.33 -62.90 29.43
N ALA A 334 4.48 -63.43 30.65
CA ALA A 334 4.85 -62.83 31.96
C ALA A 334 4.28 -61.42 32.37
N ALA A 335 3.55 -61.24 33.48
CA ALA A 335 3.97 -61.32 34.90
C ALA A 335 5.11 -60.32 35.27
N VAL A 336 5.09 -59.50 36.34
CA VAL A 336 4.35 -59.52 37.64
C VAL A 336 4.24 -58.06 38.22
N PRO A 337 3.46 -57.73 39.29
CA PRO A 337 2.94 -56.35 39.53
C PRO A 337 3.49 -55.55 40.74
N GLY A 338 3.17 -54.23 40.78
CA GLY A 338 3.25 -53.31 41.95
C GLY A 338 3.52 -51.85 41.53
N GLY A 339 2.94 -50.78 42.12
CA GLY A 339 1.96 -50.67 43.22
C GLY A 339 1.40 -49.24 43.43
N ALA A 340 0.72 -49.01 44.56
CA ALA A 340 0.03 -47.79 45.05
C ALA A 340 0.97 -46.57 45.35
N ALA A 341 0.52 -45.33 45.65
CA ALA A 341 -0.72 -44.52 45.42
C ALA A 341 -0.55 -43.08 46.02
N ALA A 342 -1.49 -42.15 45.77
CA ALA A 342 -1.80 -40.91 46.56
C ALA A 342 -0.68 -39.83 46.68
N ASP A 343 -0.83 -38.57 47.16
CA ASP A 343 -1.94 -37.62 47.53
C ASP A 343 -1.33 -36.18 47.38
N ALA A 344 -1.97 -35.12 46.85
CA ALA A 344 -2.99 -34.18 47.37
C ALA A 344 -2.54 -32.90 48.18
N LYS A 345 -3.02 -31.72 47.72
CA LYS A 345 -3.38 -30.44 48.44
C LYS A 345 -2.34 -29.40 48.96
N GLY A 346 -2.82 -28.14 49.08
CA GLY A 346 -2.16 -26.92 49.60
C GLY A 346 -2.20 -25.74 48.60
N ALA A 347 -2.84 -24.56 48.74
CA ALA A 347 -3.44 -23.78 49.86
C ALA A 347 -2.43 -23.18 50.87
N GLU A 348 -2.54 -21.94 51.42
CA GLU A 348 -3.48 -20.76 51.38
C GLU A 348 -2.72 -19.53 52.01
N ALA A 349 -3.09 -18.21 52.08
CA ALA A 349 -4.10 -17.29 51.49
C ALA A 349 -3.79 -15.79 51.92
N ALA A 350 -4.71 -14.83 51.69
CA ALA A 350 -4.77 -13.40 52.18
C ALA A 350 -3.80 -12.35 51.56
N ALA A 351 -4.04 -11.03 51.41
CA ALA A 351 -5.10 -10.01 51.73
C ALA A 351 -4.67 -8.89 52.72
N GLY A 352 -4.98 -7.60 52.43
CA GLY A 352 -4.67 -6.41 53.27
C GLY A 352 -4.88 -5.05 52.55
N GLU A 353 -5.07 -3.96 53.32
CA GLU A 353 -5.51 -2.60 52.88
C GLU A 353 -4.80 -1.48 53.72
N SER A 354 -5.01 -0.14 53.66
CA SER A 354 -6.00 0.73 53.00
C SER A 354 -5.51 2.21 52.82
N SER A 355 -6.35 3.06 52.18
CA SER A 355 -6.56 4.52 52.41
C SER A 355 -5.54 5.65 52.02
N ASP A 356 -6.15 6.68 51.40
CA ASP A 356 -6.04 8.16 51.58
C ASP A 356 -4.85 9.07 51.13
N GLU A 357 -5.25 10.03 50.26
CA GLU A 357 -5.07 11.51 50.33
C GLU A 357 -3.69 12.22 50.17
N SER A 358 -3.47 12.72 48.95
CA SER A 358 -3.37 14.17 48.59
C SER A 358 -2.19 15.08 49.01
N GLU A 359 -1.32 15.34 48.01
CA GLU A 359 -0.67 16.63 47.64
C GLU A 359 0.36 17.33 48.60
N PRO A 360 1.11 18.37 48.13
CA PRO A 360 1.94 18.43 46.91
C PRO A 360 3.36 19.02 47.17
N LEU A 361 4.29 18.97 46.20
CA LEU A 361 5.36 19.98 45.95
C LEU A 361 6.30 19.60 44.76
N SER A 362 7.11 20.55 44.30
CA SER A 362 8.13 20.45 43.23
C SER A 362 9.25 21.47 43.51
N PRO A 363 10.41 21.50 42.80
CA PRO A 363 10.99 20.59 41.78
C PRO A 363 12.21 19.85 42.43
N PRO A 364 13.45 19.65 41.88
CA PRO A 364 14.03 19.80 40.53
C PRO A 364 15.01 18.66 40.11
N ALA A 365 15.97 18.98 39.22
CA ALA A 365 17.28 18.34 39.00
C ALA A 365 17.36 16.93 38.34
N SER A 366 17.48 16.93 37.01
CA SER A 366 18.40 16.03 36.28
C SER A 366 19.87 16.44 36.53
N PRO A 367 20.91 15.64 36.19
CA PRO A 367 20.90 14.33 35.50
C PRO A 367 21.71 13.21 36.20
N THR A 368 21.64 11.97 35.69
CA THR A 368 22.83 11.14 35.32
C THR A 368 22.43 9.79 34.70
N GLN A 369 23.13 9.44 33.61
CA GLN A 369 23.34 8.11 32.99
C GLN A 369 22.60 6.89 33.59
N LEU A 370 21.71 6.27 32.81
CA LEU A 370 21.41 4.83 32.91
C LEU A 370 21.33 4.19 31.52
N HIS A 371 21.77 2.93 31.43
CA HIS A 371 21.84 2.13 30.20
C HIS A 371 20.43 1.74 29.70
N PRO A 372 20.10 1.87 28.40
CA PRO A 372 18.89 1.30 27.84
C PRO A 372 19.08 -0.22 27.59
N ASP A 373 18.43 -1.04 28.42
CA ASP A 373 18.47 -2.50 28.30
C ASP A 373 17.63 -3.02 27.10
N ARG A 374 17.94 -4.24 26.64
CA ARG A 374 17.32 -4.90 25.48
C ARG A 374 15.85 -5.27 25.72
N ALA A 375 14.91 -4.43 25.33
CA ALA A 375 13.49 -4.78 25.34
C ALA A 375 12.65 -4.25 24.17
N ARG A 376 12.21 -5.21 23.33
CA ARG A 376 10.93 -5.22 22.57
C ARG A 376 10.69 -4.10 21.55
N CYS A 377 10.88 -4.44 20.27
CA CYS A 377 10.17 -3.78 19.18
C CYS A 377 8.65 -3.79 19.46
N ARG A 378 8.07 -2.60 19.66
CA ARG A 378 6.62 -2.39 19.52
C ARG A 378 6.36 -1.84 18.12
N THR A 379 5.66 -2.61 17.29
CA THR A 379 5.12 -2.14 16.01
C THR A 379 4.18 -0.97 16.25
N ARG A 380 4.71 0.24 16.09
CA ARG A 380 3.97 1.50 16.32
C ARG A 380 3.37 1.95 14.99
N THR A 381 2.16 1.49 14.70
CA THR A 381 1.47 1.69 13.41
C THR A 381 1.49 3.15 12.95
N THR A 382 2.28 3.44 11.91
CA THR A 382 2.55 4.80 11.38
C THR A 382 1.42 5.36 10.51
N LEU A 383 0.16 5.24 10.98
CA LEU A 383 -1.06 5.57 10.23
C LEU A 383 -1.23 7.06 9.84
N LEU A 384 -0.36 7.95 10.31
CA LEU A 384 -0.46 9.41 10.13
C LEU A 384 0.52 10.01 9.10
N HIS A 385 1.44 9.23 8.51
CA HIS A 385 2.48 9.77 7.61
C HIS A 385 2.17 9.57 6.12
N SER A 386 0.88 9.52 5.75
CA SER A 386 0.44 9.08 4.41
C SER A 386 -0.94 9.62 3.96
N PHE A 387 -1.40 10.69 4.60
CA PHE A 387 -2.66 11.42 4.32
C PHE A 387 -2.37 12.84 3.81
#